data_AF-B4MIV7-F1
#
_entry.id   AF-B4MIV7-F1
#
_cell.length_a   1.000
_cell.length_b   1.000
_cell.length_c   1.000
_cell.angle_alpha   90.00
_cell.angle_beta   90.00
_cell.angle_gamma   90.00
#
_symmetry.space_group_name_H-M   'P 1'
#
loop_
_entity.id
_entity.type
_entity.pdbx_description
1 polymer ?
#
loop_
_entity_poly.entity_id
_entity_poly.type
_entity_poly.pdbx_seq_one_letter_code
_entity_poly.pdbx_strand_id
1 'polypeptide(L)'
;MFSSNRFVPVLVLLLALSGNGFLFADAIIGGHLVEKQELMYMAAVLVNGNQECGGVLVSPTMVLTAAECIMRRKVTELKVTVGTNDLSDGTGQTIDVMEAIIHISAYYPKNDTALLKLTKMIKFSGYVKVIEIAGPDQTYPENTTAITSGFGVEIEMEIKHHVKEISVPLWLSMTSLLE
;
A
#
# COMPACT_ATOMS: atom_id res chain seq x y z
N MET A 1 -8.15 -55.09 -16.21
CA MET A 1 -8.60 -54.04 -17.15
C MET A 1 -9.58 -53.13 -16.43
N PHE A 2 -9.10 -52.04 -15.83
CA PHE A 2 -9.95 -50.95 -15.35
C PHE A 2 -9.68 -49.74 -16.26
N SER A 3 -10.73 -49.28 -16.94
CA SER A 3 -10.67 -48.25 -17.98
C SER A 3 -10.28 -46.89 -17.37
N SER A 4 -9.16 -46.35 -17.84
CA SER A 4 -8.49 -45.13 -17.37
C SER A 4 -9.12 -43.82 -17.85
N ASN A 5 -10.29 -43.85 -18.50
CA ASN A 5 -10.87 -42.66 -19.16
C ASN A 5 -11.99 -41.96 -18.39
N ARG A 6 -12.27 -42.35 -17.14
CA ARG A 6 -13.34 -41.72 -16.34
C ARG A 6 -12.87 -40.81 -15.21
N PHE A 7 -11.57 -40.80 -14.89
CA PHE A 7 -11.02 -39.99 -13.79
C PHE A 7 -10.32 -38.71 -14.25
N VAL A 8 -9.91 -38.64 -15.52
CA VAL A 8 -9.26 -37.45 -16.10
C VAL A 8 -10.15 -36.20 -16.10
N PRO A 9 -11.45 -36.25 -16.47
CA PRO A 9 -12.26 -35.02 -16.50
C PRO A 9 -12.61 -34.50 -15.10
N VAL A 10 -12.66 -35.37 -14.09
CA VAL A 10 -12.94 -34.98 -12.70
C VAL A 10 -11.73 -34.30 -12.05
N LEU A 11 -10.51 -34.75 -12.37
CA LEU A 11 -9.27 -34.17 -11.85
C LEU A 11 -8.98 -32.78 -12.46
N VAL A 12 -9.33 -32.57 -13.74
CA VAL A 12 -9.18 -31.27 -14.42
C VAL A 12 -10.19 -30.25 -13.89
N LEU A 13 -11.41 -30.66 -13.53
CA LEU A 13 -12.40 -29.79 -12.89
C LEU A 13 -12.00 -29.37 -11.46
N LEU A 14 -11.34 -30.25 -10.70
CA LEU A 14 -10.88 -29.95 -9.34
C LEU A 14 -9.68 -28.97 -9.33
N LEU A 15 -8.81 -29.02 -10.34
CA LEU A 15 -7.70 -28.07 -10.49
C LEU A 15 -8.15 -26.68 -10.97
N ALA A 16 -9.28 -26.59 -11.68
CA ALA A 16 -9.91 -25.31 -12.01
C ALA A 16 -10.58 -24.65 -10.79
N LEU A 17 -10.96 -25.44 -9.77
CA LEU A 17 -11.49 -24.96 -8.48
C LEU A 17 -10.39 -24.60 -7.48
N SER A 18 -9.16 -25.06 -7.67
CA SER A 18 -7.99 -24.61 -6.90
C SER A 18 -7.25 -23.44 -7.54
N GLY A 19 -7.89 -22.75 -8.50
CA GLY A 19 -7.45 -21.49 -9.09
C GLY A 19 -7.46 -20.33 -8.10
N ASN A 20 -6.98 -20.56 -6.88
CA ASN A 20 -6.60 -19.54 -5.93
C ASN A 20 -5.23 -19.01 -6.35
N GLY A 21 -5.18 -18.36 -7.51
CA GLY A 21 -4.34 -17.19 -7.64
C GLY A 21 -4.94 -16.12 -6.76
N PHE A 22 -4.73 -16.22 -5.44
CA PHE A 22 -4.92 -15.09 -4.54
C PHE A 22 -3.87 -14.06 -4.94
N LEU A 23 -4.19 -13.25 -5.94
CA LEU A 23 -3.74 -11.88 -5.95
C LEU A 23 -4.45 -11.25 -4.75
N PHE A 24 -3.81 -11.30 -3.58
CA PHE A 24 -4.18 -10.39 -2.50
C PHE A 24 -3.87 -8.99 -3.02
N ALA A 25 -4.83 -8.39 -3.72
CA ALA A 25 -4.92 -6.96 -3.76
C ALA A 25 -5.29 -6.56 -2.34
N ASP A 26 -4.41 -5.86 -1.63
CA ASP A 26 -4.72 -5.25 -0.35
C ASP A 26 -5.80 -4.17 -0.59
N ALA A 27 -7.04 -4.63 -0.63
CA ALA A 27 -8.22 -3.83 -0.79
C ALA A 27 -8.69 -3.40 0.60
N ILE A 28 -9.03 -2.13 0.76
CA ILE A 28 -9.82 -1.71 1.91
C ILE A 28 -11.24 -2.21 1.66
N ILE A 29 -11.60 -3.34 2.31
CA ILE A 29 -12.94 -3.95 2.23
C ILE A 29 -13.85 -3.17 3.19
N GLY A 30 -14.85 -2.47 2.65
CA GLY A 30 -15.62 -1.48 3.40
C GLY A 30 -14.88 -0.13 3.54
N GLY A 31 -15.52 0.86 4.16
CA GLY A 31 -14.99 2.23 4.29
C GLY A 31 -15.74 3.24 3.41
N HIS A 32 -15.33 4.51 3.48
CA HIS A 32 -15.96 5.59 2.72
C HIS A 32 -14.94 6.30 1.81
N LEU A 33 -15.46 6.94 0.77
CA LEU A 33 -14.65 7.79 -0.10
C LEU A 33 -14.19 9.01 0.69
N VAL A 34 -12.92 9.32 0.54
CA VAL A 34 -12.27 10.37 1.31
C VAL A 34 -12.38 11.69 0.55
N GLU A 35 -12.82 12.73 1.24
CA GLU A 35 -12.69 14.08 0.71
C GLU A 35 -11.20 14.47 0.66
N LYS A 36 -10.82 15.26 -0.34
CA LYS A 36 -9.41 15.58 -0.64
C LYS A 36 -8.62 16.14 0.57
N GLN A 37 -9.31 16.69 1.57
CA GLN A 37 -8.71 17.29 2.77
C GLN A 37 -8.30 16.30 3.86
N GLU A 38 -8.81 15.08 3.88
CA GLU A 38 -8.62 14.19 5.05
C GLU A 38 -7.31 13.40 4.98
N LEU A 39 -6.67 13.30 3.80
CA LEU A 39 -5.47 12.48 3.58
C LEU A 39 -4.30 13.24 2.99
N MET A 40 -3.97 14.36 3.64
CA MET A 40 -2.94 15.30 3.18
C MET A 40 -1.52 14.70 3.10
N TYR A 41 -1.25 13.58 3.79
CA TYR A 41 0.06 12.92 3.81
C TYR A 41 0.16 11.70 2.89
N MET A 42 -0.94 11.29 2.25
CA MET A 42 -0.98 10.07 1.45
C MET A 42 -0.16 10.22 0.16
N ALA A 43 0.63 9.20 -0.15
CA ALA A 43 1.41 9.11 -1.37
C ALA A 43 1.05 7.83 -2.15
N ALA A 44 0.83 7.99 -3.45
CA ALA A 44 0.78 6.87 -4.38
C ALA A 44 2.19 6.61 -4.94
N VAL A 45 2.69 5.40 -4.76
CA VAL A 45 3.95 4.94 -5.36
C VAL A 45 3.62 4.30 -6.70
N LEU A 46 4.13 4.93 -7.76
CA LEU A 46 3.91 4.50 -9.13
C LEU A 46 5.13 3.74 -9.65
N VAL A 47 4.90 2.59 -10.27
CA VAL A 47 5.92 1.79 -10.96
C VAL A 47 5.56 1.72 -12.44
N ASN A 48 6.44 2.19 -13.31
CA ASN A 48 6.18 2.26 -14.75
C ASN A 48 4.86 2.97 -15.11
N GLY A 49 4.46 3.95 -14.29
CA GLY A 49 3.22 4.72 -14.46
C GLY A 49 1.96 4.11 -13.81
N ASN A 50 2.03 2.87 -13.31
CA ASN A 50 0.90 2.24 -12.61
C ASN A 50 1.04 2.42 -11.10
N GLN A 51 -0.08 2.67 -10.40
CA GLN A 51 -0.08 2.65 -8.94
C GLN A 51 0.00 1.20 -8.46
N GLU A 52 1.08 0.87 -7.77
CA GLU A 52 1.33 -0.48 -7.23
C GLU A 52 1.33 -0.48 -5.70
N CYS A 53 1.79 0.62 -5.08
CA CYS A 53 1.91 0.72 -3.63
C CYS A 53 1.44 2.07 -3.08
N GLY A 54 1.21 2.09 -1.77
CA GLY A 54 1.03 3.31 -0.99
C GLY A 54 2.34 3.79 -0.35
N GLY A 55 2.28 4.97 0.25
CA GLY A 55 3.32 5.53 1.08
C GLY A 55 2.81 6.76 1.81
N VAL A 56 3.66 7.34 2.67
CA VAL A 56 3.34 8.55 3.43
C VAL A 56 4.46 9.58 3.31
N LEU A 57 4.09 10.84 3.13
CA LEU A 57 5.03 11.95 3.06
C LEU A 57 5.54 12.29 4.47
N VAL A 58 6.82 12.08 4.73
CA VAL A 58 7.45 12.36 6.05
C VAL A 58 8.31 13.62 6.04
N SER A 59 8.66 14.12 4.85
CA SER A 59 9.27 15.42 4.65
C SER A 59 8.93 15.95 3.24
N PRO A 60 9.21 17.23 2.91
CA PRO A 60 9.01 17.73 1.54
C PRO A 60 9.74 16.94 0.44
N THR A 61 10.74 16.14 0.80
CA THR A 61 11.57 15.36 -0.15
C THR A 61 11.63 13.88 0.16
N MET A 62 10.91 13.38 1.17
CA MET A 62 10.97 11.99 1.58
C MET A 62 9.59 11.37 1.77
N VAL A 63 9.45 10.17 1.23
CA VAL A 63 8.26 9.33 1.34
C VAL A 63 8.66 8.01 1.98
N LEU A 64 7.94 7.61 3.02
CA LEU A 64 8.07 6.30 3.66
C LEU A 64 7.14 5.30 2.97
N THR A 65 7.64 4.10 2.70
CA THR A 65 6.88 3.00 2.07
C THR A 65 7.44 1.65 2.52
N ALA A 66 6.86 0.55 2.04
CA ALA A 66 7.36 -0.80 2.27
C ALA A 66 8.59 -1.08 1.38
N ALA A 67 9.52 -1.90 1.86
CA ALA A 67 10.67 -2.33 1.09
C ALA A 67 10.28 -3.28 -0.06
N GLU A 68 9.28 -4.14 0.16
CA GLU A 68 8.79 -5.08 -0.87
C GLU A 68 8.27 -4.35 -2.11
N CYS A 69 7.75 -3.12 -1.95
CA CYS A 69 7.34 -2.26 -3.05
C CYS A 69 8.49 -1.89 -4.01
N ILE A 70 9.75 -1.94 -3.54
CA ILE A 70 10.89 -1.36 -4.24
C ILE A 70 12.06 -2.33 -4.49
N MET A 71 12.20 -3.41 -3.73
CA MET A 71 13.39 -4.30 -3.71
C MET A 71 13.75 -4.93 -5.07
N ARG A 72 12.87 -4.87 -6.07
CA ARG A 72 13.08 -5.41 -7.42
C ARG A 72 12.75 -4.40 -8.53
N ARG A 73 12.75 -3.11 -8.20
CA ARG A 73 12.43 -2.01 -9.14
C ARG A 73 13.66 -1.15 -9.36
N LYS A 74 13.80 -0.58 -10.56
CA LYS A 74 14.81 0.45 -10.80
C LYS A 74 14.25 1.79 -10.34
N VAL A 75 15.10 2.65 -9.78
CA VAL A 75 14.72 4.01 -9.38
C VAL A 75 14.06 4.78 -10.53
N THR A 76 14.53 4.59 -11.76
CA THR A 76 13.97 5.22 -12.97
C THR A 76 12.54 4.81 -13.31
N GLU A 77 12.06 3.70 -12.74
CA GLU A 77 10.69 3.21 -12.91
C GLU A 77 9.75 3.81 -11.87
N LEU A 78 10.29 4.46 -10.82
CA LEU A 78 9.56 4.94 -9.66
C LEU A 78 9.19 6.42 -9.77
N LYS A 79 7.93 6.72 -9.52
CA LYS A 79 7.43 8.08 -9.27
C LYS A 79 6.54 8.08 -8.03
N VAL A 80 6.39 9.24 -7.42
CA VAL A 80 5.43 9.44 -6.33
C VAL A 80 4.43 10.51 -6.74
N THR A 81 3.14 10.26 -6.49
CA THR A 81 2.07 11.26 -6.61
C THR A 81 1.45 11.55 -5.25
N VAL A 82 1.28 12.83 -4.92
CA VAL A 82 0.63 13.30 -3.67
C VAL A 82 -0.40 14.40 -3.97
N GLY A 83 -1.31 14.66 -3.02
CA GLY A 83 -2.23 15.80 -3.10
C GLY A 83 -3.43 15.61 -4.02
N THR A 84 -3.76 14.36 -4.33
CA THR A 84 -5.00 13.99 -5.02
C THR A 84 -5.65 12.80 -4.33
N ASN A 85 -6.98 12.77 -4.32
CA ASN A 85 -7.78 11.61 -3.93
C ASN A 85 -8.27 10.81 -5.14
N ASP A 86 -7.96 11.23 -6.38
CA ASP A 86 -8.21 10.53 -7.63
C ASP A 86 -6.97 10.63 -8.54
N LEU A 87 -6.26 9.51 -8.75
CA LEU A 87 -5.04 9.52 -9.57
C LEU A 87 -5.30 9.77 -11.06
N SER A 88 -6.55 9.77 -11.51
CA SER A 88 -6.93 10.00 -12.90
C SER A 88 -7.20 11.48 -13.23
N ASP A 89 -7.38 12.34 -12.22
CA ASP A 89 -7.78 13.74 -12.40
C ASP A 89 -6.62 14.68 -12.80
N GLY A 90 -5.37 14.21 -12.66
CA GLY A 90 -4.17 14.98 -12.97
C GLY A 90 -3.89 16.16 -12.03
N THR A 91 -4.58 16.28 -10.89
CA THR A 91 -4.41 17.40 -9.95
C THR A 91 -3.29 17.18 -8.92
N GLY A 92 -2.76 15.95 -8.84
CA GLY A 92 -1.67 15.59 -7.95
C GLY A 92 -0.30 16.11 -8.39
N GLN A 93 0.63 16.19 -7.43
CA GLN A 93 2.04 16.47 -7.71
C GLN A 93 2.79 15.15 -7.93
N THR A 94 3.10 14.82 -9.19
CA THR A 94 3.90 13.65 -9.55
C THR A 94 5.38 14.01 -9.68
N ILE A 95 6.23 13.41 -8.85
CA ILE A 95 7.68 13.67 -8.79
C ILE A 95 8.47 12.39 -9.00
N ASP A 96 9.58 12.48 -9.74
CA ASP A 96 10.52 11.37 -9.93
C ASP A 96 11.29 11.06 -8.64
N VAL A 97 11.55 9.78 -8.41
CA VAL A 97 12.43 9.32 -7.33
C VAL A 97 13.89 9.49 -7.74
N MET A 98 14.68 10.10 -6.85
CA MET A 98 16.12 10.26 -7.01
C MET A 98 16.91 9.08 -6.43
N GLU A 99 16.45 8.56 -5.30
CA GLU A 99 17.12 7.50 -4.55
C GLU A 99 16.09 6.68 -3.77
N ALA A 100 16.29 5.37 -3.73
CA ALA A 100 15.49 4.44 -2.93
C ALA A 100 16.39 3.82 -1.87
N ILE A 101 16.07 4.07 -0.60
CA ILE A 101 16.85 3.67 0.57
C ILE A 101 16.09 2.54 1.26
N ILE A 102 16.52 1.31 1.01
CA ILE A 102 15.94 0.10 1.61
C ILE A 102 16.58 -0.12 2.98
N HIS A 103 15.79 -0.43 4.00
CA HIS A 103 16.32 -0.81 5.30
C HIS A 103 17.24 -2.04 5.17
N ILE A 104 18.42 -1.99 5.80
CA ILE A 104 19.49 -3.01 5.62
C ILE A 104 19.03 -4.45 5.93
N SER A 105 18.07 -4.60 6.83
CA SER A 105 17.51 -5.89 7.23
C SER A 105 16.14 -6.19 6.62
N ALA A 106 15.74 -5.51 5.54
CA ALA A 106 14.44 -5.72 4.89
C ALA A 106 14.26 -7.12 4.29
N TYR A 107 15.35 -7.86 4.07
CA TYR A 107 15.29 -9.27 3.67
C TYR A 107 14.78 -10.20 4.80
N TYR A 108 14.71 -9.70 6.03
CA TYR A 108 14.06 -10.38 7.15
C TYR A 108 12.65 -9.81 7.30
N PRO A 109 11.62 -10.67 7.46
CA PRO A 109 10.20 -10.27 7.45
C PRO A 109 9.80 -9.28 8.56
N LYS A 110 10.73 -8.93 9.45
CA LYS A 110 10.51 -7.95 10.53
C LYS A 110 10.68 -6.49 10.10
N ASN A 111 11.41 -6.20 9.02
CA ASN A 111 11.82 -4.83 8.69
C ASN A 111 11.45 -4.42 7.26
N ASP A 112 10.18 -4.54 6.90
CA ASP A 112 9.66 -4.15 5.58
C ASP A 112 9.48 -2.63 5.48
N THR A 113 10.59 -1.89 5.34
CA THR A 113 10.56 -0.42 5.34
C THR A 113 11.60 0.18 4.40
N ALA A 114 11.19 1.23 3.69
CA ALA A 114 12.04 1.98 2.78
C ALA A 114 11.69 3.46 2.73
N LEU A 115 12.67 4.28 2.37
CA LEU A 115 12.51 5.71 2.07
C LEU A 115 12.75 5.98 0.59
N LEU A 116 11.88 6.77 -0.02
CA LEU A 116 12.07 7.32 -1.36
C LEU A 116 12.43 8.80 -1.25
N LYS A 117 13.62 9.15 -1.74
CA LYS A 117 14.07 10.54 -1.83
C LYS A 117 13.64 11.10 -3.18
N LEU A 118 12.92 12.21 -3.15
CA LEU A 118 12.35 12.85 -4.34
C LEU A 118 13.38 13.77 -5.02
N THR A 119 13.29 13.90 -6.34
CA THR A 119 14.12 14.83 -7.14
C THR A 119 13.80 16.30 -6.90
N LYS A 120 12.59 16.61 -6.41
CA LYS A 120 12.11 17.97 -6.13
C LYS A 120 11.31 17.98 -4.84
N MET A 121 11.30 19.14 -4.17
CA MET A 121 10.42 19.38 -3.02
C MET A 121 8.96 19.40 -3.46
N ILE A 122 8.13 18.66 -2.73
CA ILE A 122 6.67 18.76 -2.77
C ILE A 122 6.24 20.11 -2.19
N LYS A 123 5.31 20.77 -2.88
CA LYS A 123 4.70 22.01 -2.40
C LYS A 123 3.55 21.67 -1.46
N PHE A 124 3.62 22.16 -0.23
CA PHE A 124 2.50 22.03 0.71
C PHE A 124 1.30 22.85 0.27
N SER A 125 0.11 22.37 0.63
CA SER A 125 -1.17 23.01 0.31
C SER A 125 -2.22 22.58 1.34
N GLY A 126 -3.47 23.02 1.17
CA GLY A 126 -4.60 22.52 1.97
C GLY A 126 -4.86 21.01 1.82
N TYR A 127 -4.18 20.35 0.87
CA TYR A 127 -4.32 18.93 0.55
C TYR A 127 -2.99 18.17 0.62
N VAL A 128 -1.89 18.82 1.05
CA VAL A 128 -0.57 18.20 1.12
C VAL A 128 0.17 18.65 2.37
N LYS A 129 0.47 17.70 3.26
CA LYS A 129 1.21 17.88 4.52
C LYS A 129 2.09 16.66 4.79
N VAL A 130 3.04 16.83 5.69
CA VAL A 130 3.84 15.71 6.23
C VAL A 130 3.13 15.06 7.40
N ILE A 131 3.28 13.75 7.55
CA ILE A 131 2.89 13.03 8.76
C ILE A 131 4.03 13.06 9.78
N GLU A 132 3.68 13.10 11.06
CA GLU A 132 4.65 12.94 12.15
C GLU A 132 5.00 11.45 12.33
N ILE A 133 6.29 11.16 12.51
CA ILE A 133 6.74 9.79 12.81
C ILE A 133 6.69 9.61 14.33
N ALA A 134 6.12 8.48 14.76
CA ALA A 134 6.08 8.12 16.17
C ALA A 134 7.48 8.02 16.78
N GLY A 135 7.60 8.35 18.07
CA GLY A 135 8.86 8.16 18.80
C GLY A 135 9.28 6.69 18.88
N PRO A 136 10.57 6.39 19.12
CA PRO A 136 11.11 5.03 19.09
C PRO A 136 10.41 4.06 20.06
N ASP A 137 9.94 4.58 21.21
CA ASP A 137 9.28 3.80 22.27
C ASP A 137 7.78 4.15 22.39
N GLN A 138 7.22 4.82 21.39
CA GLN A 138 5.80 5.17 21.39
C GLN A 138 4.95 3.91 21.26
N THR A 139 4.07 3.69 22.22
CA THR A 139 3.10 2.60 22.23
C THR A 139 1.68 3.15 22.25
N TYR A 140 0.74 2.37 21.72
CA TYR A 140 -0.68 2.70 21.70
C TYR A 140 -1.44 1.65 22.51
N PRO A 141 -2.39 2.04 23.38
CA PRO A 141 -3.25 1.10 24.09
C PRO A 141 -4.03 0.19 23.13
N GLU A 142 -4.37 -1.01 23.60
CA GLU A 142 -5.31 -1.88 22.88
C GLU A 142 -6.64 -1.15 22.63
N ASN A 143 -7.27 -1.46 21.50
CA ASN A 143 -8.51 -0.83 21.02
C ASN A 143 -8.38 0.66 20.69
N THR A 144 -7.16 1.23 20.69
CA THR A 144 -6.93 2.54 20.07
C THR A 144 -7.40 2.47 18.62
N THR A 145 -8.26 3.40 18.22
CA THR A 145 -8.73 3.46 16.83
C THR A 145 -7.63 4.03 15.94
N ALA A 146 -7.19 3.25 14.97
CA ALA A 146 -6.33 3.68 13.88
C ALA A 146 -7.19 3.95 12.63
N ILE A 147 -6.68 4.81 11.75
CA ILE A 147 -7.24 5.05 10.43
C ILE A 147 -6.31 4.40 9.42
N THR A 148 -6.85 3.58 8.54
CA THR A 148 -6.11 3.07 7.38
C THR A 148 -6.76 3.59 6.11
N SER A 149 -5.92 4.00 5.16
CA SER A 149 -6.34 4.63 3.93
C SER A 149 -5.47 4.23 2.75
N GLY A 150 -6.06 4.16 1.56
CA GLY A 150 -5.39 3.52 0.42
C GLY A 150 -6.10 3.73 -0.90
N PHE A 151 -5.33 3.60 -1.99
CA PHE A 151 -5.83 3.53 -3.38
C PHE A 151 -6.21 2.09 -3.80
N GLY A 152 -6.42 1.20 -2.82
CA GLY A 152 -6.69 -0.22 -3.05
C GLY A 152 -8.00 -0.47 -3.81
N VAL A 153 -8.05 -1.56 -4.57
CA VAL A 153 -9.17 -1.87 -5.48
C VAL A 153 -10.20 -2.74 -4.78
N GLU A 154 -11.44 -2.28 -4.68
CA GLU A 154 -12.57 -3.14 -4.28
C GLU A 154 -13.13 -3.86 -5.51
N ILE A 155 -13.20 -5.18 -5.42
CA ILE A 155 -13.56 -6.08 -6.53
C ILE A 155 -15.03 -5.89 -6.97
N GLU A 156 -15.87 -5.30 -6.13
CA GLU A 156 -17.32 -5.22 -6.34
C GLU A 156 -17.79 -3.89 -6.97
N MET A 157 -16.96 -2.83 -7.04
CA MET A 157 -17.42 -1.50 -7.47
C MET A 157 -16.60 -0.80 -8.57
N GLU A 158 -15.56 -1.40 -9.14
CA GLU A 158 -14.70 -0.77 -10.19
C GLU A 158 -14.17 0.65 -9.84
N ILE A 159 -14.18 1.08 -8.57
CA ILE A 159 -13.64 2.39 -8.18
C ILE A 159 -12.12 2.26 -8.08
N LYS A 160 -11.47 2.32 -9.24
CA LYS A 160 -10.02 2.41 -9.37
C LYS A 160 -9.57 3.85 -9.11
N HIS A 161 -8.38 4.02 -8.57
CA HIS A 161 -7.70 5.32 -8.41
C HIS A 161 -8.22 6.26 -7.31
N HIS A 162 -9.31 5.93 -6.61
CA HIS A 162 -9.81 6.75 -5.51
C HIS A 162 -9.27 6.29 -4.16
N VAL A 163 -9.05 7.24 -3.24
CA VAL A 163 -8.68 6.91 -1.87
C VAL A 163 -9.91 6.60 -1.04
N LYS A 164 -9.85 5.49 -0.30
CA LYS A 164 -10.80 5.15 0.76
C LYS A 164 -10.13 5.18 2.12
N GLU A 165 -10.94 5.35 3.16
CA GLU A 165 -10.50 5.17 4.53
C GLU A 165 -11.48 4.32 5.34
N ILE A 166 -10.93 3.67 6.36
CA ILE A 166 -11.69 2.93 7.37
C ILE A 166 -11.00 3.02 8.73
N SER A 167 -11.82 3.12 9.79
CA SER A 167 -11.35 3.05 11.17
C SER A 167 -11.23 1.60 11.62
N VAL A 168 -10.07 1.21 12.15
CA VAL A 168 -9.78 -0.13 12.64
C VAL A 168 -9.23 -0.06 14.07
N PRO A 169 -9.69 -0.90 15.00
CA PRO A 169 -9.09 -0.96 16.33
C PRO A 169 -7.72 -1.64 16.25
N LEU A 170 -6.75 -1.12 17.01
CA LEU A 170 -5.48 -1.80 17.23
C LEU A 170 -5.68 -2.99 18.16
N TRP A 171 -5.30 -4.17 17.68
CA TRP A 171 -5.30 -5.41 18.46
C TRP A 171 -3.90 -5.69 18.98
N LEU A 172 -3.79 -6.18 20.21
CA LEU A 172 -2.53 -6.74 20.68
C LEU A 172 -2.19 -7.97 19.82
N SER A 173 -0.94 -8.06 19.37
CA SER A 173 -0.47 -9.26 18.69
C SER A 173 -0.68 -10.47 19.60
N MET A 174 -1.36 -11.52 19.12
CA MET A 174 -1.52 -12.80 19.82
C MET A 174 -0.17 -13.47 20.17
N THR A 175 0.96 -12.98 19.65
CA THR A 175 2.29 -13.41 20.09
C THR A 175 2.68 -12.94 21.48
N SER A 176 2.02 -11.92 22.04
CA SER A 176 2.27 -11.41 23.41
C SER A 176 1.56 -12.23 24.51
N LEU A 177 0.72 -13.19 24.15
CA LEU A 177 0.02 -14.09 25.08
C LEU A 177 0.70 -15.46 25.23
N LEU A 178 1.89 -15.64 24.63
CA LEU A 178 2.67 -16.88 24.68
C LEU A 178 4.06 -16.69 25.31
N GLU A 179 4.26 -15.61 26.06
CA GLU A 179 5.40 -15.48 27.00
C GLU A 179 4.97 -15.72 28.45
#